data_AF-Q3MN18-F1
#
_entry.id   AF-Q3MN18-F1
#
_cell.length_a   1.000
_cell.length_b   1.000
_cell.length_c   1.000
_cell.angle_alpha   90.00
_cell.angle_beta   90.00
_cell.angle_gamma   90.00
#
_symmetry.space_group_name_H-M   'P 1'
#
loop_
_entity.id
_entity.type
_entity.pdbx_description
1 polymer ?
#
loop_
_entity_poly.entity_id
_entity_poly.type
_entity_poly.pdbx_seq_one_letter_code
_entity_poly.pdbx_strand_id
1 'polypeptide(L)'
;MDLFNCSKGKLANVKKELEKAGLLYQKAMHFNPKTGKNEPNHLYLAELDMQSTDVYLRGEYGPKEPETLATSESLKNRPSQETVKTLATSESLKNRPSRKTVNDNPQTLAASESLKNRHDLDYTNNLDTNRYDIDTQKLDFSTANFSPAEIEAQNRDLVKHADEFLTDEDNGLPVFLEPEAVQLLSFWCRTPQQMRRFIGIILNAKYAVEKEHKDLGVWILLDDPDLKKMMTKTLRRYFNALRSDEKHIKNVENYLYGTMQNLFGVWWNQQAAKDYAAKHPEEEKSADNDNSGLYY
;
A
#
# COMPACT_ATOMS: atom_id res chain seq x y z
N MET A 1 18.72 30.13 -9.93
CA MET A 1 19.07 28.90 -10.67
C MET A 1 18.37 28.95 -12.01
N ASP A 2 19.10 28.87 -13.13
CA ASP A 2 18.49 28.83 -14.46
C ASP A 2 18.04 27.40 -14.76
N LEU A 3 16.72 27.18 -14.81
CA LEU A 3 16.06 25.85 -14.81
C LEU A 3 16.61 24.87 -15.86
N PHE A 4 17.03 25.37 -17.03
CA PHE A 4 17.46 24.55 -18.16
C PHE A 4 18.98 24.56 -18.40
N ASN A 5 19.78 25.14 -17.50
CA ASN A 5 21.26 25.17 -17.53
C ASN A 5 21.89 25.33 -18.94
N CYS A 6 21.39 26.28 -19.74
CA CYS A 6 21.77 26.45 -21.13
C CYS A 6 21.81 27.93 -21.55
N SER A 7 22.51 28.21 -22.66
CA SER A 7 22.62 29.59 -23.16
C SER A 7 21.28 30.12 -23.67
N LYS A 8 21.03 31.42 -23.48
CA LYS A 8 19.78 32.09 -23.90
C LYS A 8 19.42 31.87 -25.37
N GLY A 9 20.42 31.76 -26.25
CA GLY A 9 20.24 31.42 -27.66
C GLY A 9 19.77 29.97 -27.88
N LYS A 10 20.34 28.99 -27.15
CA LYS A 10 19.88 27.60 -27.22
C LYS A 10 18.45 27.46 -26.69
N LEU A 11 18.13 28.12 -25.58
CA LEU A 11 16.77 28.14 -25.02
C LEU A 11 15.75 28.72 -26.00
N ALA A 12 16.09 29.81 -26.70
CA ALA A 12 15.22 30.42 -27.72
C ALA A 12 14.99 29.51 -28.94
N ASN A 13 15.97 28.69 -29.33
CA ASN A 13 15.81 27.72 -30.41
C ASN A 13 14.93 26.52 -29.98
N VAL A 14 15.26 25.90 -28.83
CA VAL A 14 14.47 24.77 -28.27
C VAL A 14 13.00 25.15 -28.10
N LYS A 15 12.72 26.37 -27.60
CA LYS A 15 11.35 26.89 -27.50
C LYS A 15 10.63 26.93 -28.85
N LYS A 16 11.28 27.49 -29.89
CA LYS A 16 10.72 27.57 -31.25
C LYS A 16 10.53 26.19 -31.89
N GLU A 17 11.41 25.24 -31.60
CA GLU A 17 11.32 23.87 -32.10
C GLU A 17 10.14 23.13 -31.47
N LEU A 18 9.92 23.28 -30.16
CA LEU A 18 8.74 22.74 -29.46
C LEU A 18 7.44 23.43 -29.89
N GLU A 19 7.45 24.75 -30.08
CA GLU A 19 6.31 25.51 -30.65
C GLU A 19 5.97 25.04 -32.06
N LYS A 20 6.98 24.82 -32.91
CA LYS A 20 6.81 24.31 -34.29
C LYS A 20 6.34 22.84 -34.32
N ALA A 21 6.75 22.02 -33.35
CA ALA A 21 6.28 20.64 -33.19
C ALA A 21 4.88 20.54 -32.57
N GLY A 22 4.28 21.66 -32.14
CA GLY A 22 2.99 21.66 -31.43
C GLY A 22 3.07 21.02 -30.04
N LEU A 23 4.27 20.88 -29.47
CA LEU A 23 4.54 20.31 -28.14
C LEU A 23 4.63 21.38 -27.04
N LEU A 24 4.67 22.66 -27.43
CA LEU A 24 4.66 23.80 -26.53
C LEU A 24 3.77 24.91 -27.09
N TYR A 25 2.85 25.41 -26.28
CA TYR A 25 2.05 26.59 -26.58
C TYR A 25 2.40 27.73 -25.64
N GLN A 26 2.71 28.91 -26.18
CA GLN A 26 2.90 30.13 -25.41
C GLN A 26 1.67 31.03 -25.48
N LYS A 27 1.02 31.26 -24.33
CA LYS A 27 0.01 32.31 -24.16
C LYS A 27 0.71 33.60 -23.76
N ALA A 28 0.73 34.57 -24.68
CA ALA A 28 1.30 35.89 -24.40
C ALA A 28 0.43 36.64 -23.38
N MET A 29 1.06 37.07 -22.27
CA MET A 29 0.39 37.92 -21.28
C MET A 29 0.70 39.38 -21.56
N HIS A 30 -0.29 40.23 -21.29
CA HIS A 30 -0.27 41.64 -21.67
C HIS A 30 0.17 42.53 -20.49
N PHE A 31 0.26 43.84 -20.72
CA PHE A 31 0.53 44.79 -19.64
C PHE A 31 -0.63 44.78 -18.63
N ASN A 32 -0.36 44.44 -17.36
CA ASN A 32 -1.35 44.52 -16.30
C ASN A 32 -1.27 45.92 -15.65
N PRO A 33 -2.28 46.80 -15.85
CA PRO A 33 -2.24 48.16 -15.34
C PRO A 33 -2.35 48.24 -13.81
N LYS A 34 -2.73 47.17 -13.11
CA LYS A 34 -2.77 47.13 -11.64
C LYS A 34 -1.40 46.86 -11.00
N THR A 35 -0.51 46.17 -11.72
CA THR A 35 0.86 45.86 -11.25
C THR A 35 1.94 46.70 -11.96
N GLY A 36 1.55 47.46 -13.00
CA GLY A 36 2.41 48.39 -13.73
C GLY A 36 3.47 47.71 -14.60
N LYS A 37 3.28 46.43 -14.94
CA LYS A 37 4.27 45.60 -15.65
C LYS A 37 3.58 44.65 -16.64
N ASN A 38 4.33 44.19 -17.64
CA ASN A 38 3.94 43.00 -18.40
C ASN A 38 4.07 41.77 -17.50
N GLU A 39 3.05 40.93 -17.50
CA GLU A 39 3.11 39.65 -16.81
C GLU A 39 3.94 38.63 -17.62
N PRO A 40 4.58 37.64 -16.99
CA PRO A 40 5.28 36.58 -17.71
C PRO A 40 4.31 35.78 -18.60
N ASN A 41 4.72 35.52 -19.84
CA ASN A 41 3.94 34.65 -20.74
C ASN A 41 3.80 33.24 -20.17
N HIS A 42 2.59 32.70 -20.16
CA HIS A 42 2.35 31.32 -19.72
C HIS A 42 2.79 30.32 -20.81
N LEU A 43 3.28 29.17 -20.38
CA LEU A 43 3.79 28.08 -21.22
C LEU A 43 3.04 26.80 -20.87
N TYR A 44 2.44 26.18 -21.89
CA TYR A 44 1.67 24.94 -21.77
C TYR A 44 2.36 23.89 -22.63
N LEU A 45 2.80 22.79 -22.04
CA LEU A 45 3.32 21.64 -22.78
C LEU A 45 2.14 20.79 -23.27
N ALA A 46 2.25 20.20 -24.45
CA ALA A 46 1.30 19.22 -24.96
C ALA A 46 1.89 17.80 -24.86
N GLU A 47 1.01 16.81 -24.74
CA GLU A 47 1.41 15.40 -24.74
C GLU A 47 1.92 14.96 -26.12
N LEU A 48 2.78 13.93 -26.12
CA LEU A 48 3.29 13.32 -27.34
C LEU A 48 2.26 12.32 -27.88
N ASP A 49 1.63 12.65 -29.01
CA ASP A 49 0.91 11.66 -29.81
C ASP A 49 1.92 10.61 -30.33
N MET A 50 1.61 9.33 -30.12
CA MET A 50 2.46 8.19 -30.47
C MET A 50 1.62 7.15 -31.21
N GLN A 51 2.03 6.81 -32.42
CA GLN A 51 1.35 5.78 -33.20
C GLN A 51 1.87 4.39 -32.84
N SER A 52 1.10 3.34 -33.17
CA SER A 52 1.43 1.96 -32.80
C SER A 52 2.77 1.47 -33.38
N THR A 53 3.28 2.11 -34.44
CA THR A 53 4.63 1.90 -35.00
C THR A 53 5.75 2.35 -34.06
N ASP A 54 5.53 3.41 -33.30
CA ASP A 54 6.56 4.07 -32.49
C ASP A 54 6.85 3.29 -31.20
N VAL A 55 5.87 2.50 -30.75
CA VAL A 55 5.99 1.57 -29.62
C VAL A 55 7.07 0.51 -29.88
N TYR A 56 7.18 0.00 -31.10
CA TYR A 56 8.15 -1.05 -31.45
C TYR A 56 9.61 -0.56 -31.45
N LEU A 57 9.86 0.74 -31.61
CA LEU A 57 11.20 1.34 -31.51
C LEU A 57 11.71 1.45 -30.06
N ARG A 58 10.84 1.24 -29.06
CA ARG A 58 11.20 1.29 -27.63
C ARG A 58 11.78 -0.04 -27.11
N GLY A 59 11.67 -1.13 -27.88
CA GLY A 59 11.91 -2.50 -27.40
C GLY A 59 13.36 -2.95 -27.22
N GLU A 60 14.34 -2.28 -27.83
CA GLU A 60 15.74 -2.77 -27.84
C GLU A 60 16.56 -2.44 -26.58
N TYR A 61 16.02 -1.67 -25.64
CA TYR A 61 16.64 -1.41 -24.34
C TYR A 61 16.12 -2.36 -23.26
N GLY A 62 16.57 -3.61 -23.32
CA GLY A 62 16.47 -4.54 -22.20
C GLY A 62 17.21 -4.01 -20.95
N PRO A 63 16.80 -4.42 -19.74
CA PRO A 63 17.39 -3.90 -18.51
C PRO A 63 18.85 -4.34 -18.39
N LYS A 64 19.77 -3.39 -18.55
CA LYS A 64 21.16 -3.58 -18.13
C LYS A 64 21.24 -3.47 -16.61
N GLU A 65 22.00 -4.37 -16.00
CA GLU A 65 22.41 -4.26 -14.61
C GLU A 65 23.21 -2.96 -14.39
N PRO A 66 23.18 -2.36 -13.19
CA PRO A 66 23.94 -1.15 -12.90
C PRO A 66 25.43 -1.45 -12.78
N GLU A 67 26.13 -1.46 -13.91
CA GLU A 67 27.60 -1.46 -13.96
C GLU A 67 28.15 -0.28 -13.13
N THR A 68 28.80 -0.61 -12.02
CA THR A 68 29.52 0.37 -11.20
C THR A 68 31.01 0.21 -11.44
N LEU A 69 31.69 1.26 -11.90
CA LEU A 69 33.08 1.58 -11.55
C LEU A 69 33.58 2.92 -12.11
N ALA A 70 34.42 3.57 -11.30
CA ALA A 70 35.54 4.47 -11.62
C ALA A 70 35.44 5.51 -12.77
N THR A 71 35.35 6.77 -12.34
CA THR A 71 36.20 7.91 -12.76
C THR A 71 37.11 7.75 -13.99
N SER A 72 36.78 8.44 -15.10
CA SER A 72 37.81 9.10 -15.94
C SER A 72 37.26 10.29 -16.76
N GLU A 73 37.80 11.46 -16.41
CA GLU A 73 38.18 12.63 -17.23
C GLU A 73 37.63 12.88 -18.66
N SER A 74 37.01 14.07 -18.79
CA SER A 74 37.49 15.17 -19.65
C SER A 74 37.45 15.10 -21.21
N LEU A 75 36.60 15.97 -21.77
CA LEU A 75 36.86 16.86 -22.92
C LEU A 75 37.65 16.34 -24.15
N LYS A 76 36.93 16.07 -25.26
CA LYS A 76 36.84 17.02 -26.41
C LYS A 76 36.00 16.51 -27.59
N ASN A 77 35.23 17.43 -28.19
CA ASN A 77 34.71 17.27 -29.56
C ASN A 77 35.69 17.88 -30.58
N ARG A 78 36.00 17.16 -31.66
CA ARG A 78 36.34 17.73 -32.98
C ARG A 78 35.95 16.75 -34.11
N PRO A 79 35.70 17.23 -35.35
CA PRO A 79 34.64 16.62 -36.17
C PRO A 79 34.99 16.28 -37.63
N SER A 80 34.16 15.39 -38.21
CA SER A 80 33.77 15.32 -39.64
C SER A 80 34.82 14.97 -40.71
N GLN A 81 34.29 14.64 -41.91
CA GLN A 81 34.97 14.43 -43.20
C GLN A 81 35.77 13.11 -43.35
N GLU A 82 35.78 12.39 -44.48
CA GLU A 82 34.96 12.42 -45.72
C GLU A 82 35.23 11.14 -46.58
N THR A 83 34.58 10.97 -47.74
CA THR A 83 35.15 10.32 -48.96
C THR A 83 35.16 8.77 -49.15
N VAL A 84 34.09 8.26 -49.80
CA VAL A 84 34.11 7.50 -51.10
C VAL A 84 34.47 5.98 -51.21
N LYS A 85 33.61 5.25 -51.98
CA LYS A 85 33.73 3.96 -52.72
C LYS A 85 34.04 2.65 -51.95
N THR A 86 33.70 1.42 -52.39
CA THR A 86 32.74 0.75 -53.33
C THR A 86 33.42 -0.54 -53.85
N LEU A 87 32.85 -1.73 -53.58
CA LEU A 87 32.79 -2.97 -54.40
C LEU A 87 31.95 -3.99 -53.57
N ALA A 88 30.90 -4.63 -54.10
CA ALA A 88 30.88 -5.93 -54.82
C ALA A 88 31.53 -7.09 -54.02
N THR A 89 30.92 -8.26 -53.80
CA THR A 89 29.74 -8.96 -54.42
C THR A 89 28.91 -9.61 -53.24
N SER A 90 27.75 -10.28 -53.31
CA SER A 90 27.16 -11.21 -54.29
C SER A 90 25.63 -11.43 -54.17
N GLU A 91 25.10 -12.10 -55.20
CA GLU A 91 23.95 -13.03 -55.33
C GLU A 91 23.02 -13.30 -54.11
N SER A 92 21.70 -13.09 -54.21
CA SER A 92 20.66 -13.94 -54.86
C SER A 92 20.21 -15.12 -53.97
N LEU A 93 18.93 -15.28 -53.60
CA LEU A 93 17.85 -15.65 -54.53
C LEU A 93 16.46 -15.08 -54.18
N LYS A 94 15.58 -15.06 -55.19
CA LYS A 94 14.15 -14.71 -55.07
C LYS A 94 13.34 -15.91 -54.57
N ASN A 95 12.18 -15.64 -53.96
CA ASN A 95 10.92 -16.21 -54.48
C ASN A 95 9.69 -15.36 -54.14
N ARG A 96 8.80 -15.19 -55.13
CA ARG A 96 7.47 -14.55 -55.03
C ARG A 96 6.59 -15.02 -56.18
N PRO A 97 5.37 -15.50 -55.90
CA PRO A 97 4.19 -15.09 -56.66
C PRO A 97 3.15 -14.46 -55.71
N SER A 98 2.59 -13.26 -55.96
CA SER A 98 1.72 -12.82 -57.07
C SER A 98 0.24 -13.09 -56.75
N ARG A 99 -0.56 -12.13 -56.27
CA ARG A 99 -1.02 -10.84 -56.87
C ARG A 99 -2.19 -11.02 -57.87
N LYS A 100 -3.33 -10.43 -57.51
CA LYS A 100 -4.34 -9.69 -58.32
C LYS A 100 -5.18 -8.88 -57.30
N THR A 101 -5.35 -7.55 -57.32
CA THR A 101 -5.85 -6.60 -58.34
C THR A 101 -7.29 -6.93 -58.76
N VAL A 102 -8.24 -5.99 -58.77
CA VAL A 102 -8.27 -4.78 -59.62
C VAL A 102 -9.23 -3.71 -59.05
N ASN A 103 -8.83 -2.42 -59.11
CA ASN A 103 -9.64 -1.16 -59.16
C ASN A 103 -10.77 -0.89 -58.11
N ASP A 104 -11.36 0.32 -57.98
CA ASP A 104 -11.28 1.60 -58.75
C ASP A 104 -11.00 2.83 -57.85
N ASN A 105 -10.67 3.96 -58.49
CA ASN A 105 -10.59 5.32 -57.95
C ASN A 105 -11.30 6.27 -58.96
N PRO A 106 -11.73 7.49 -58.62
CA PRO A 106 -11.84 8.13 -57.29
C PRO A 106 -13.23 8.76 -57.03
N GLN A 107 -13.50 9.25 -55.81
CA GLN A 107 -14.44 10.35 -55.62
C GLN A 107 -13.98 11.31 -54.51
N THR A 108 -14.22 12.61 -54.71
CA THR A 108 -13.59 13.72 -53.98
C THR A 108 -14.49 14.27 -52.86
N LEU A 109 -13.96 15.22 -52.08
CA LEU A 109 -14.55 16.00 -50.96
C LEU A 109 -14.27 15.39 -49.58
N ALA A 110 -13.86 16.17 -48.57
CA ALA A 110 -13.25 17.50 -48.57
C ALA A 110 -12.47 17.69 -47.25
N ALA A 111 -11.43 18.53 -47.26
CA ALA A 111 -10.73 19.05 -46.07
C ALA A 111 -10.54 18.05 -44.90
N SER A 112 -9.50 17.20 -44.97
CA SER A 112 -8.93 16.64 -43.75
C SER A 112 -8.43 17.80 -42.89
N GLU A 113 -9.16 18.11 -41.80
CA GLU A 113 -8.77 19.17 -40.87
C GLU A 113 -7.34 18.96 -40.38
N SER A 114 -6.66 20.05 -40.01
CA SER A 114 -5.36 19.98 -39.37
C SER A 114 -5.44 19.08 -38.12
N LEU A 115 -4.46 18.19 -37.97
CA LEU A 115 -4.26 17.44 -36.73
C LEU A 115 -3.95 18.45 -35.61
N LYS A 116 -4.98 18.78 -34.84
CA LYS A 116 -4.93 19.71 -33.71
C LYS A 116 -4.33 18.98 -32.51
N ASN A 117 -3.02 19.09 -32.30
CA ASN A 117 -2.42 18.81 -30.99
C ASN A 117 -3.21 19.62 -29.96
N ARG A 118 -3.97 18.96 -29.08
CA ARG A 118 -4.75 19.64 -28.06
C ARG A 118 -3.79 20.34 -27.10
N HIS A 119 -3.87 21.66 -27.06
CA HIS A 119 -3.19 22.47 -26.07
C HIS A 119 -4.03 22.48 -24.79
N ASP A 120 -3.37 22.40 -23.64
CA ASP A 120 -4.00 22.16 -22.34
C ASP A 120 -4.66 23.43 -21.74
N LEU A 121 -5.65 23.95 -22.47
CA LEU A 121 -6.41 25.17 -22.17
C LEU A 121 -7.85 24.88 -21.76
N ASP A 122 -8.45 23.81 -22.31
CA ASP A 122 -9.87 23.46 -22.16
C ASP A 122 -10.09 22.23 -21.25
N TYR A 123 -9.09 21.82 -20.44
CA TYR A 123 -9.24 20.73 -19.47
C TYR A 123 -10.02 21.16 -18.20
N THR A 124 -11.08 21.94 -18.41
CA THR A 124 -11.93 22.47 -17.33
C THR A 124 -13.00 21.46 -16.95
N ASN A 125 -12.92 20.97 -15.70
CA ASN A 125 -14.02 20.34 -14.96
C ASN A 125 -14.56 19.01 -15.53
N ASN A 126 -13.70 18.01 -15.73
CA ASN A 126 -14.03 16.58 -15.58
C ASN A 126 -12.78 15.68 -15.51
N LEU A 127 -11.70 16.16 -14.88
CA LEU A 127 -10.72 15.24 -14.30
C LEU A 127 -11.33 14.67 -13.03
N ASP A 128 -11.52 13.35 -12.99
CA ASP A 128 -11.75 12.66 -11.74
C ASP A 128 -10.51 12.84 -10.84
N THR A 129 -10.70 13.60 -9.77
CA THR A 129 -9.66 13.88 -8.78
C THR A 129 -9.60 12.82 -7.68
N ASN A 130 -10.58 11.91 -7.63
CA ASN A 130 -10.63 10.85 -6.66
C ASN A 130 -10.03 9.56 -7.25
N ARG A 131 -8.71 9.41 -7.10
CA ARG A 131 -7.91 8.22 -7.50
C ARG A 131 -8.52 6.85 -7.09
N TYR A 132 -9.47 6.83 -6.16
CA TYR A 132 -10.10 5.63 -5.64
C TYR A 132 -11.55 5.39 -6.14
N ASP A 133 -12.19 6.33 -6.83
CA ASP A 133 -13.54 6.16 -7.43
C ASP A 133 -13.44 5.59 -8.87
N ILE A 134 -12.75 4.46 -9.00
CA ILE A 134 -12.84 3.68 -10.24
C ILE A 134 -14.29 3.18 -10.34
N ASP A 135 -15.07 3.74 -11.29
CA ASP A 135 -16.52 3.52 -11.43
C ASP A 135 -16.85 2.06 -11.79
N THR A 136 -16.83 1.25 -10.75
CA THR A 136 -17.02 -0.20 -10.73
C THR A 136 -18.40 -0.48 -10.19
N GLN A 137 -19.11 -1.43 -10.80
CA GLN A 137 -20.49 -1.72 -10.42
C GLN A 137 -20.58 -2.06 -8.92
N LYS A 138 -21.30 -1.21 -8.19
CA LYS A 138 -21.41 -1.27 -6.73
C LYS A 138 -22.05 -2.59 -6.29
N LEU A 139 -21.21 -3.54 -5.88
CA LEU A 139 -21.63 -4.84 -5.36
C LEU A 139 -22.47 -4.67 -4.10
N ASP A 140 -23.71 -5.15 -4.14
CA ASP A 140 -24.63 -5.08 -3.00
C ASP A 140 -24.61 -6.36 -2.16
N PHE A 141 -23.71 -6.37 -1.18
CA PHE A 141 -23.63 -7.41 -0.15
C PHE A 141 -24.62 -7.21 1.02
N SER A 142 -25.71 -6.45 0.81
CA SER A 142 -26.80 -6.33 1.79
C SER A 142 -27.34 -7.70 2.20
N THR A 143 -27.49 -7.91 3.51
CA THR A 143 -28.08 -9.15 4.06
C THR A 143 -29.54 -9.35 3.68
N ALA A 144 -30.21 -8.34 3.10
CA ALA A 144 -31.55 -8.50 2.52
C ALA A 144 -31.56 -9.38 1.26
N ASN A 145 -30.41 -9.57 0.61
CA ASN A 145 -30.27 -10.32 -0.65
C ASN A 145 -30.01 -11.83 -0.43
N PHE A 146 -29.89 -12.29 0.83
CA PHE A 146 -29.52 -13.65 1.19
C PHE A 146 -30.53 -14.27 2.17
N SER A 147 -30.72 -15.59 2.11
CA SER A 147 -31.53 -16.30 3.11
C SER A 147 -30.80 -16.39 4.46
N PRO A 148 -31.52 -16.58 5.58
CA PRO A 148 -30.90 -16.76 6.89
C PRO A 148 -29.90 -17.93 6.96
N ALA A 149 -30.11 -19.00 6.17
CA ALA A 149 -29.24 -20.16 6.12
C ALA A 149 -27.93 -19.87 5.36
N GLU A 150 -27.98 -19.10 4.27
CA GLU A 150 -26.78 -18.63 3.57
C GLU A 150 -25.97 -17.67 4.45
N ILE A 151 -26.65 -16.76 5.14
CA ILE A 151 -26.03 -15.85 6.11
C ILE A 151 -25.38 -16.66 7.26
N GLU A 152 -26.03 -17.69 7.80
CA GLU A 152 -25.37 -18.54 8.81
C GLU A 152 -24.16 -19.27 8.21
N ALA A 153 -24.27 -19.87 7.01
CA ALA A 153 -23.15 -20.56 6.37
C ALA A 153 -21.94 -19.63 6.17
N GLN A 154 -22.15 -18.44 5.58
CA GLN A 154 -21.12 -17.41 5.39
C GLN A 154 -20.48 -16.98 6.72
N ASN A 155 -21.29 -16.70 7.75
CA ASN A 155 -20.79 -16.30 9.06
C ASN A 155 -20.00 -17.42 9.74
N ARG A 156 -20.41 -18.68 9.59
CA ARG A 156 -19.77 -19.84 10.21
C ARG A 156 -18.47 -20.22 9.51
N ASP A 157 -18.38 -20.00 8.20
CA ASP A 157 -17.15 -20.14 7.42
C ASP A 157 -16.10 -19.09 7.83
N LEU A 158 -16.44 -17.80 7.76
CA LEU A 158 -15.59 -16.67 8.16
C LEU A 158 -15.13 -16.75 9.63
N VAL A 159 -15.96 -17.29 10.51
CA VAL A 159 -15.59 -17.51 11.93
C VAL A 159 -14.69 -18.75 12.08
N LYS A 160 -14.94 -19.84 11.34
CA LYS A 160 -14.17 -21.09 11.40
C LYS A 160 -12.74 -20.91 10.93
N HIS A 161 -12.53 -20.14 9.85
CA HIS A 161 -11.23 -19.86 9.24
C HIS A 161 -10.60 -18.55 9.75
N ALA A 162 -11.03 -18.05 10.91
CA ALA A 162 -10.57 -16.76 11.44
C ALA A 162 -9.09 -16.75 11.84
N ASP A 163 -8.54 -17.89 12.28
CA ASP A 163 -7.11 -18.04 12.56
C ASP A 163 -6.26 -17.86 11.28
N GLU A 164 -6.71 -18.41 10.15
CA GLU A 164 -5.98 -18.36 8.86
C GLU A 164 -5.72 -16.93 8.34
N PHE A 165 -6.59 -15.95 8.62
CA PHE A 165 -6.42 -14.57 8.16
C PHE A 165 -6.25 -13.51 9.26
N LEU A 166 -6.58 -13.82 10.53
CA LEU A 166 -6.29 -12.90 11.64
C LEU A 166 -4.89 -13.12 12.22
N THR A 167 -4.22 -14.26 11.96
CA THR A 167 -2.85 -14.52 12.46
C THR A 167 -1.81 -14.66 11.34
N ASP A 168 -2.13 -14.22 10.13
CA ASP A 168 -1.19 -14.09 9.02
C ASP A 168 -0.21 -12.93 9.25
N GLU A 169 1.06 -13.27 9.52
CA GLU A 169 2.16 -12.31 9.70
C GLU A 169 2.83 -11.89 8.37
N ASP A 170 2.62 -12.63 7.27
CA ASP A 170 3.26 -12.40 5.96
C ASP A 170 2.46 -11.42 5.09
N ASN A 171 1.13 -11.53 5.09
CA ASN A 171 0.22 -10.77 4.21
C ASN A 171 -0.74 -9.84 4.96
N GLY A 172 -0.76 -9.90 6.30
CA GLY A 172 -1.77 -9.25 7.14
C GLY A 172 -1.26 -8.15 8.06
N LEU A 173 -2.19 -7.59 8.84
CA LEU A 173 -1.88 -6.95 10.12
C LEU A 173 -2.39 -7.92 11.21
N PRO A 174 -1.54 -8.81 11.75
CA PRO A 174 -1.98 -9.88 12.63
C PRO A 174 -2.60 -9.34 13.93
N VAL A 175 -3.61 -10.03 14.43
CA VAL A 175 -4.17 -9.76 15.75
C VAL A 175 -3.20 -10.25 16.83
N PHE A 176 -3.16 -9.54 17.95
CA PHE A 176 -2.30 -9.84 19.10
C PHE A 176 -2.61 -11.17 19.84
N LEU A 177 -3.48 -12.02 19.31
CA LEU A 177 -3.85 -13.31 19.89
C LEU A 177 -3.15 -14.45 19.13
N GLU A 178 -2.70 -15.47 19.84
CA GLU A 178 -2.14 -16.68 19.24
C GLU A 178 -3.19 -17.40 18.35
N PRO A 179 -2.78 -18.18 17.33
CA PRO A 179 -3.71 -18.99 16.53
C PRO A 179 -4.63 -19.86 17.39
N GLU A 180 -4.11 -20.48 18.46
CA GLU A 180 -4.87 -21.30 19.40
C GLU A 180 -5.85 -20.51 20.29
N ALA A 181 -5.73 -19.18 20.34
CA ALA A 181 -6.71 -18.29 20.94
C ALA A 181 -7.78 -17.85 19.93
N VAL A 182 -7.41 -17.53 18.68
CA VAL A 182 -8.38 -17.18 17.63
C VAL A 182 -9.26 -18.39 17.27
N GLN A 183 -8.65 -19.57 17.11
CA GLN A 183 -9.36 -20.84 16.94
C GLN A 183 -10.24 -21.19 18.16
N LEU A 184 -9.83 -20.80 19.37
CA LEU A 184 -10.70 -20.95 20.54
C LEU A 184 -11.93 -20.03 20.48
N LEU A 185 -11.81 -18.83 19.91
CA LEU A 185 -12.96 -17.96 19.66
C LEU A 185 -13.91 -18.56 18.61
N SER A 186 -13.41 -19.24 17.58
CA SER A 186 -14.25 -19.80 16.51
C SER A 186 -15.26 -20.86 16.97
N PHE A 187 -14.95 -21.60 18.03
CA PHE A 187 -15.89 -22.56 18.64
C PHE A 187 -17.07 -21.89 19.36
N TRP A 188 -16.94 -20.63 19.79
CA TRP A 188 -17.92 -19.93 20.60
C TRP A 188 -18.66 -18.83 19.84
N CYS A 189 -17.95 -18.02 19.06
CA CYS A 189 -18.53 -17.01 18.19
C CYS A 189 -19.40 -17.65 17.10
N ARG A 190 -20.42 -16.91 16.64
CA ARG A 190 -21.32 -17.33 15.54
C ARG A 190 -21.31 -16.37 14.36
N THR A 191 -20.77 -15.16 14.52
CA THR A 191 -20.56 -14.19 13.45
C THR A 191 -19.25 -13.41 13.62
N PRO A 192 -18.67 -12.83 12.55
CA PRO A 192 -17.49 -11.97 12.65
C PRO A 192 -17.71 -10.73 13.55
N GLN A 193 -18.94 -10.20 13.63
CA GLN A 193 -19.23 -9.07 14.54
C GLN A 193 -19.10 -9.49 16.01
N GLN A 194 -19.49 -10.71 16.38
CA GLN A 194 -19.27 -11.25 17.73
C GLN A 194 -17.77 -11.41 18.03
N MET A 195 -16.98 -11.91 17.08
CA MET A 195 -15.54 -12.05 17.25
C MET A 195 -14.84 -10.68 17.39
N ARG A 196 -15.18 -9.73 16.52
CA ARG A 196 -14.71 -8.33 16.62
C ARG A 196 -15.11 -7.67 17.94
N ARG A 197 -16.31 -7.93 18.44
CA ARG A 197 -16.78 -7.46 19.75
C ARG A 197 -15.94 -8.05 20.88
N PHE A 198 -15.66 -9.36 20.83
CA PHE A 198 -14.82 -10.06 21.81
C PHE A 198 -13.40 -9.47 21.87
N ILE A 199 -12.73 -9.33 20.72
CA ILE A 199 -11.39 -8.72 20.61
C ILE A 199 -11.42 -7.26 21.13
N GLY A 200 -12.45 -6.49 20.79
CA GLY A 200 -12.63 -5.13 21.27
C GLY A 200 -12.78 -5.01 22.80
N ILE A 201 -13.38 -5.99 23.47
CA ILE A 201 -13.47 -6.02 24.94
C ILE A 201 -12.08 -6.22 25.57
N ILE A 202 -11.23 -7.07 24.99
CA ILE A 202 -9.85 -7.27 25.45
C ILE A 202 -9.03 -5.97 25.29
N LEU A 203 -9.13 -5.33 24.12
CA LEU A 203 -8.45 -4.04 23.85
C LEU A 203 -8.92 -2.92 24.79
N ASN A 204 -10.22 -2.85 25.08
CA ASN A 204 -10.77 -1.90 26.04
C ASN A 204 -10.24 -2.14 27.47
N ALA A 205 -10.10 -3.41 27.88
CA ALA A 205 -9.54 -3.76 29.19
C ALA A 205 -8.05 -3.39 29.29
N LYS A 206 -7.26 -3.62 28.22
CA LYS A 206 -5.86 -3.19 28.11
C LYS A 206 -5.73 -1.67 28.27
N TYR A 207 -6.49 -0.91 27.48
CA TYR A 207 -6.50 0.55 27.55
C TYR A 207 -6.95 1.10 28.91
N ALA A 208 -7.89 0.42 29.58
CA ALA A 208 -8.32 0.81 30.93
C ALA A 208 -7.17 0.71 31.94
N VAL A 209 -6.42 -0.41 31.95
CA VAL A 209 -5.29 -0.61 32.87
C VAL A 209 -4.17 0.40 32.61
N GLU A 210 -3.81 0.65 31.34
CA GLU A 210 -2.80 1.66 30.98
C GLU A 210 -3.23 3.09 31.34
N LYS A 211 -4.52 3.40 31.25
CA LYS A 211 -5.06 4.71 31.62
C LYS A 211 -5.10 4.91 33.14
N GLU A 212 -5.46 3.88 33.89
CA GLU A 212 -5.59 3.89 35.35
C GLU A 212 -4.24 4.05 36.04
N HIS A 213 -3.19 3.41 35.51
CA HIS A 213 -1.83 3.37 36.08
C HIS A 213 -0.83 4.21 35.26
N LYS A 214 -1.32 5.26 34.60
CA LYS A 214 -0.51 6.10 33.68
C LYS A 214 0.63 6.83 34.39
N ASP A 215 0.45 7.15 35.66
CA ASP A 215 1.44 7.73 36.57
C ASP A 215 2.60 6.78 36.87
N LEU A 216 2.33 5.48 36.96
CA LEU A 216 3.33 4.41 37.10
C LEU A 216 4.02 4.05 35.77
N GLY A 217 3.67 4.70 34.66
CA GLY A 217 4.26 4.46 33.35
C GLY A 217 3.84 3.14 32.68
N VAL A 218 2.68 2.57 33.07
CA VAL A 218 2.24 1.26 32.57
C VAL A 218 2.03 1.26 31.05
N TRP A 219 2.72 0.34 30.39
CA TRP A 219 2.62 0.10 28.96
C TRP A 219 2.60 -1.40 28.66
N ILE A 220 1.53 -1.86 28.00
CA ILE A 220 1.29 -3.28 27.74
C ILE A 220 1.57 -3.56 26.26
N LEU A 221 2.71 -4.19 26.01
CA LEU A 221 3.08 -4.70 24.69
C LEU A 221 2.33 -6.01 24.42
N LEU A 222 1.23 -5.92 23.66
CA LEU A 222 0.37 -7.07 23.37
C LEU A 222 1.04 -8.17 22.52
N ASP A 223 2.18 -7.86 21.89
CA ASP A 223 2.99 -8.82 21.13
C ASP A 223 4.02 -9.59 21.97
N ASP A 224 4.11 -9.32 23.28
CA ASP A 224 4.94 -10.09 24.22
C ASP A 224 4.57 -11.59 24.18
N PRO A 225 5.51 -12.50 23.87
CA PRO A 225 5.22 -13.93 23.73
C PRO A 225 4.71 -14.61 25.01
N ASP A 226 4.99 -14.07 26.19
CA ASP A 226 4.46 -14.63 27.44
C ASP A 226 3.06 -14.10 27.75
N LEU A 227 2.77 -12.82 27.44
CA LEU A 227 1.42 -12.26 27.47
C LEU A 227 0.49 -13.00 26.50
N LYS A 228 0.94 -13.28 25.26
CA LYS A 228 0.23 -14.06 24.26
C LYS A 228 -0.23 -15.41 24.82
N LYS A 229 0.69 -16.22 25.36
CA LYS A 229 0.39 -17.50 26.05
C LYS A 229 -0.52 -17.32 27.26
N MET A 230 -0.40 -16.22 28.01
CA MET A 230 -1.20 -15.95 29.20
C MET A 230 -2.64 -15.54 28.85
N MET A 231 -2.85 -14.79 27.75
CA MET A 231 -4.15 -14.51 27.16
C MET A 231 -4.83 -15.81 26.72
N THR A 232 -4.14 -16.67 25.96
CA THR A 232 -4.68 -17.97 25.51
C THR A 232 -5.12 -18.87 26.68
N LYS A 233 -4.30 -18.97 27.73
CA LYS A 233 -4.66 -19.71 28.96
C LYS A 233 -5.85 -19.07 29.70
N THR A 234 -5.94 -17.75 29.71
CA THR A 234 -7.01 -17.00 30.38
C THR A 234 -8.34 -17.11 29.63
N LEU A 235 -8.33 -17.07 28.30
CA LEU A 235 -9.50 -17.34 27.46
C LEU A 235 -10.06 -18.75 27.74
N ARG A 236 -9.20 -19.77 27.82
CA ARG A 236 -9.62 -21.15 28.17
C ARG A 236 -10.27 -21.21 29.56
N ARG A 237 -9.73 -20.50 30.56
CA ARG A 237 -10.33 -20.38 31.91
C ARG A 237 -11.67 -19.64 31.91
N TYR A 238 -11.78 -18.56 31.16
CA TYR A 238 -13.03 -17.79 30.98
C TYR A 238 -14.13 -18.65 30.37
N PHE A 239 -13.85 -19.33 29.25
CA PHE A 239 -14.80 -20.21 28.57
C PHE A 239 -15.16 -21.45 29.39
N ASN A 240 -14.24 -21.98 30.20
CA ASN A 240 -14.54 -23.05 31.15
C ASN A 240 -15.56 -22.59 32.20
N ALA A 241 -15.36 -21.41 32.81
CA ALA A 241 -16.27 -20.85 33.81
C ALA A 241 -17.68 -20.54 33.24
N LEU A 242 -17.78 -20.23 31.93
CA LEU A 242 -19.07 -20.13 31.23
C LEU A 242 -19.72 -21.49 30.94
N ARG A 243 -18.96 -22.59 30.92
CA ARG A 243 -19.46 -23.94 30.62
C ARG A 243 -19.81 -24.74 31.86
N SER A 244 -19.10 -24.54 32.96
CA SER A 244 -19.38 -25.19 34.25
C SER A 244 -20.54 -24.53 35.03
N ASP A 245 -20.84 -23.27 34.73
CA ASP A 245 -21.82 -22.40 35.41
C ASP A 245 -21.62 -22.23 36.93
N GLU A 246 -20.51 -22.72 37.50
CA GLU A 246 -20.16 -22.61 38.94
C GLU A 246 -20.18 -21.19 39.49
N LYS A 247 -20.13 -20.18 38.60
CA LYS A 247 -20.13 -18.75 38.93
C LYS A 247 -21.42 -18.02 38.52
N HIS A 248 -22.41 -18.71 37.94
CA HIS A 248 -23.70 -18.16 37.49
C HIS A 248 -23.57 -16.81 36.75
N ILE A 249 -22.75 -16.77 35.69
CA ILE A 249 -22.26 -15.54 35.06
C ILE A 249 -23.36 -14.88 34.21
N LYS A 250 -24.04 -13.89 34.78
CA LYS A 250 -25.16 -13.18 34.13
C LYS A 250 -24.78 -12.23 33.00
N ASN A 251 -23.56 -11.67 33.02
CA ASN A 251 -23.06 -10.77 31.97
C ASN A 251 -21.68 -11.24 31.51
N VAL A 252 -21.65 -11.92 30.36
CA VAL A 252 -20.44 -12.54 29.80
C VAL A 252 -19.43 -11.49 29.34
N GLU A 253 -19.86 -10.37 28.74
CA GLU A 253 -18.96 -9.30 28.28
C GLU A 253 -18.27 -8.60 29.44
N ASN A 254 -19.00 -8.31 30.52
CA ASN A 254 -18.44 -7.67 31.70
C ASN A 254 -17.51 -8.63 32.48
N TYR A 255 -17.83 -9.92 32.52
CA TYR A 255 -16.95 -10.93 33.10
C TYR A 255 -15.66 -11.11 32.28
N LEU A 256 -15.75 -11.06 30.93
CA LEU A 256 -14.58 -11.04 30.05
C LEU A 256 -13.71 -9.82 30.31
N TYR A 257 -14.33 -8.62 30.34
CA TYR A 257 -13.65 -7.36 30.57
C TYR A 257 -12.86 -7.36 31.89
N GLY A 258 -13.51 -7.70 33.01
CA GLY A 258 -12.84 -7.79 34.32
C GLY A 258 -11.78 -8.91 34.39
N THR A 259 -12.01 -10.04 33.71
CA THR A 259 -11.01 -11.11 33.60
C THR A 259 -9.75 -10.62 32.88
N MET A 260 -9.91 -9.82 31.83
CA MET A 260 -8.80 -9.26 31.05
C MET A 260 -8.09 -8.11 31.78
N GLN A 261 -8.79 -7.22 32.48
CA GLN A 261 -8.15 -6.22 33.34
C GLN A 261 -7.25 -6.87 34.39
N ASN A 262 -7.75 -7.92 35.07
CA ASN A 262 -7.00 -8.66 36.06
C ASN A 262 -5.77 -9.37 35.45
N LEU A 263 -5.91 -9.97 34.26
CA LEU A 263 -4.79 -10.55 33.51
C LEU A 263 -3.69 -9.52 33.24
N PHE A 264 -4.06 -8.35 32.72
CA PHE A 264 -3.12 -7.30 32.36
C PHE A 264 -2.41 -6.71 33.58
N GLY A 265 -3.12 -6.51 34.70
CA GLY A 265 -2.51 -6.09 35.97
C GLY A 265 -1.54 -7.14 36.53
N VAL A 266 -1.90 -8.43 36.48
CA VAL A 266 -1.01 -9.53 36.92
C VAL A 266 0.25 -9.63 36.04
N TRP A 267 0.13 -9.54 34.72
CA TRP A 267 1.30 -9.54 33.82
C TRP A 267 2.19 -8.32 34.07
N TRP A 268 1.63 -7.12 34.18
CA TRP A 268 2.43 -5.92 34.46
C TRP A 268 3.20 -6.05 35.78
N ASN A 269 2.55 -6.50 36.85
CA ASN A 269 3.20 -6.70 38.15
C ASN A 269 4.34 -7.74 38.07
N GLN A 270 4.23 -8.77 37.22
CA GLN A 270 5.32 -9.72 36.96
C GLN A 270 6.48 -9.08 36.21
N GLN A 271 6.23 -8.23 35.21
CA GLN A 271 7.31 -7.52 34.52
C GLN A 271 8.00 -6.52 35.47
N ALA A 272 7.24 -5.74 36.24
CA ALA A 272 7.78 -4.81 37.24
C ALA A 272 8.64 -5.52 38.31
N ALA A 273 8.25 -6.73 38.74
CA ALA A 273 9.04 -7.55 39.67
C ALA A 273 10.36 -8.05 39.05
N LYS A 274 10.36 -8.53 37.78
CA LYS A 274 11.59 -8.88 37.05
C LYS A 274 12.51 -7.66 36.91
N ASP A 275 11.92 -6.52 36.55
CA ASP A 275 12.62 -5.24 36.38
C ASP A 275 13.23 -4.73 37.67
N TYR A 276 12.67 -5.07 38.82
CA TYR A 276 13.21 -4.79 40.14
C TYR A 276 14.36 -5.74 40.48
N ALA A 277 14.15 -7.06 40.38
CA ALA A 277 15.18 -8.07 40.63
C ALA A 277 16.45 -7.86 39.77
N ALA A 278 16.28 -7.53 38.48
CA ALA A 278 17.39 -7.22 37.57
C ALA A 278 18.18 -5.95 37.95
N LYS A 279 17.59 -5.05 38.75
CA LYS A 279 18.25 -3.84 39.30
C LYS A 279 18.80 -4.06 40.71
N HIS A 280 18.32 -5.08 41.42
CA HIS A 280 18.69 -5.45 42.80
C HIS A 280 19.26 -6.89 42.92
N PRO A 281 20.24 -7.31 42.09
CA PRO A 281 20.69 -8.71 42.02
C PRO A 281 21.44 -9.22 43.25
N GLU A 282 21.77 -8.36 44.22
CA GLU A 282 22.43 -8.75 45.47
C GLU A 282 21.45 -9.16 46.58
N GLU A 283 20.16 -8.83 46.45
CA GLU A 283 19.13 -9.21 47.43
C GLU A 283 18.64 -10.66 47.25
N GLU A 284 18.92 -11.29 46.11
CA GLU A 284 18.50 -12.66 45.77
C GLU A 284 19.36 -13.78 46.43
N LYS A 285 20.14 -13.43 47.48
CA LYS A 285 21.08 -14.34 48.18
C LYS A 285 20.94 -14.36 49.71
N SER A 286 19.79 -14.84 50.20
CA SER A 286 19.79 -15.98 51.13
C SER A 286 18.37 -16.41 51.54
N ALA A 287 17.99 -17.62 51.15
CA ALA A 287 17.02 -18.44 51.86
C ALA A 287 17.33 -19.91 51.55
N ASP A 288 18.27 -20.50 52.31
CA ASP A 288 18.46 -21.95 52.27
C ASP A 288 17.15 -22.61 52.70
N ASN A 289 16.48 -23.29 51.75
CA ASN A 289 15.13 -23.80 51.95
C ASN A 289 15.13 -25.15 52.70
N ASP A 290 15.78 -25.18 53.85
CA ASP A 290 15.74 -26.27 54.81
C ASP A 290 14.44 -26.20 55.62
N ASN A 291 13.29 -26.44 54.97
CA ASN A 291 12.09 -26.85 55.68
C ASN A 291 11.20 -27.84 54.90
N SER A 292 11.19 -29.08 55.37
CA SER A 292 10.29 -30.13 54.92
C SER A 292 8.92 -30.07 55.60
N GLY A 293 7.86 -29.78 54.84
CA GLY A 293 6.46 -29.98 55.24
C GLY A 293 5.53 -29.68 54.05
N LEU A 294 4.74 -30.62 53.53
CA LEU A 294 3.54 -31.19 54.14
C LEU A 294 2.59 -30.11 54.68
N TYR A 295 1.49 -29.86 53.96
CA TYR A 295 0.16 -30.36 54.34
C TYR A 295 -0.73 -30.48 53.07
N TYR A 296 -1.94 -31.02 53.24
CA TYR A 296 -2.87 -31.44 52.17
C TYR A 296 -3.60 -30.28 51.49
#